data_AF-A0A965Q3G9-F1
#
_entry.id   AF-A0A965Q3G9-F1
#
_cell.length_a   1.000
_cell.length_b   1.000
_cell.length_c   1.000
_cell.angle_alpha   90.00
_cell.angle_beta   90.00
_cell.angle_gamma   90.00
#
_symmetry.space_group_name_H-M   'P 1'
#
loop_
_entity.id
_entity.type
_entity.pdbx_description
1 polymer ?
#
loop_
_entity_poly.entity_id
_entity_poly.type
_entity_poly.pdbx_seq_one_letter_code
_entity_poly.pdbx_strand_id
1 'polypeptide(L)'
;MRRSSPRDLAQVFTEPLNFGLVLNDRVVEGDFVYLDPPYPPLSASADFTSYTDQDFSWEDQVSLKEVCDQLNARGALFLLSNAGIGSIRELYEGYSIDEVSAKRAINSKGGKRGAVHEFLIRNF
;
A
#
# COMPACT_ATOMS: atom_id res chain seq x y z
N MET A 1 29.63 -10.34 -31.97
CA MET A 1 30.05 -10.29 -30.55
C MET A 1 30.22 -8.84 -30.13
N ARG A 2 29.19 -8.26 -29.47
CA ARG A 2 29.27 -7.15 -28.52
C ARG A 2 28.06 -7.32 -27.59
N ARG A 3 28.34 -7.60 -26.31
CA ARG A 3 27.37 -7.64 -25.21
C ARG A 3 27.10 -6.22 -24.70
N SER A 4 25.99 -6.06 -23.96
CA SER A 4 25.62 -5.05 -22.95
C SER A 4 24.42 -4.18 -23.38
N SER A 5 23.30 -4.08 -22.67
CA SER A 5 22.76 -4.68 -21.44
C SER A 5 21.23 -4.45 -21.54
N PRO A 6 20.34 -5.40 -21.16
CA PRO A 6 18.97 -5.01 -20.90
C PRO A 6 19.03 -4.17 -19.62
N ARG A 7 18.73 -2.88 -19.73
CA ARG A 7 18.34 -2.14 -18.54
C ARG A 7 16.98 -2.71 -18.17
N ASP A 8 16.91 -3.42 -17.05
CA ASP A 8 15.64 -3.82 -16.43
C ASP A 8 14.91 -2.52 -16.07
N LEU A 9 14.09 -2.04 -17.01
CA LEU A 9 13.25 -0.87 -16.81
C LEU A 9 12.16 -1.30 -15.83
N ALA A 10 12.18 -0.75 -14.62
CA ALA A 10 11.04 -0.82 -13.72
C ALA A 10 9.81 -0.29 -14.49
N GLN A 11 8.84 -1.16 -14.73
CA GLN A 11 7.61 -0.80 -15.43
C GLN A 11 6.69 -0.13 -14.42
N VAL A 12 6.35 1.13 -14.66
CA VAL A 12 5.39 1.88 -13.83
C VAL A 12 4.03 1.82 -14.51
N PHE A 13 3.05 1.24 -13.83
CA PHE A 13 1.66 1.20 -14.29
C PHE A 13 0.84 2.15 -13.40
N THR A 14 0.01 2.99 -14.01
CA THR A 14 -0.95 3.85 -13.31
C THR A 14 -2.31 3.68 -13.98
N GLU A 15 -3.16 2.82 -13.42
CA GLU A 15 -4.49 2.53 -13.96
C GLU A 15 -5.54 2.63 -12.83
N PRO A 16 -6.74 3.16 -13.09
CA PRO A 16 -7.78 3.38 -12.08
C PRO A 16 -8.52 2.08 -11.65
N LEU A 17 -7.88 0.91 -11.77
CA LEU A 17 -8.60 -0.36 -11.90
C LEU A 17 -8.28 -1.36 -10.78
N ASN A 18 -9.36 -1.88 -10.20
CA ASN A 18 -9.54 -3.20 -9.58
C ASN A 18 -8.24 -4.05 -9.49
N PHE A 19 -7.57 -3.98 -8.34
CA PHE A 19 -6.23 -4.52 -8.08
C PHE A 19 -6.05 -5.99 -8.51
N GLY A 20 -7.13 -6.78 -8.49
CA GLY A 20 -7.10 -8.20 -8.85
C GLY A 20 -6.80 -8.49 -10.32
N LEU A 21 -7.05 -7.54 -11.25
CA LEU A 21 -6.91 -7.78 -12.70
C LEU A 21 -5.54 -7.39 -13.26
N VAL A 22 -4.89 -6.36 -12.70
CA VAL A 22 -3.66 -5.80 -13.29
C VAL A 22 -2.41 -6.58 -12.86
N LEU A 23 -2.39 -7.13 -11.65
CA LEU A 23 -1.21 -7.80 -11.09
C LEU A 23 -1.15 -9.29 -11.46
N ASN A 24 -2.30 -9.92 -11.74
CA ASN A 24 -2.36 -11.38 -11.90
C ASN A 24 -1.76 -11.92 -13.22
N ASP A 25 -1.68 -11.13 -14.29
CA ASP A 25 -1.17 -11.64 -15.58
C ASP A 25 0.21 -11.06 -15.97
N ARG A 26 0.78 -10.17 -15.15
CA ARG A 26 2.01 -9.42 -15.49
C ARG A 26 3.16 -9.61 -14.51
N VAL A 27 2.86 -9.91 -13.25
CA VAL A 27 3.88 -10.05 -12.21
C VAL A 27 4.31 -11.51 -12.09
N VAL A 28 5.62 -11.73 -12.18
CA VAL A 28 6.25 -13.05 -12.10
C VAL A 28 7.15 -13.16 -10.86
N GLU A 29 7.64 -14.38 -10.59
CA GLU A 29 8.59 -14.62 -9.51
C GLU A 29 9.83 -13.72 -9.65
N GLY A 30 10.26 -13.12 -8.53
CA GLY A 30 11.41 -12.21 -8.49
C GLY A 30 11.11 -10.75 -8.85
N ASP A 31 9.91 -10.43 -9.34
CA ASP A 31 9.48 -9.04 -9.49
C ASP A 31 9.30 -8.36 -8.13
N PHE A 32 9.46 -7.03 -8.12
CA PHE A 32 9.20 -6.19 -6.95
C PHE A 32 8.02 -5.25 -7.22
N VAL A 33 7.00 -5.34 -6.38
CA VAL A 33 5.78 -4.53 -6.49
C VAL A 33 5.69 -3.54 -5.33
N TYR A 34 5.57 -2.26 -5.66
CA TYR A 34 5.26 -1.23 -4.66
C TYR A 34 3.78 -0.86 -4.73
N LEU A 35 3.13 -0.83 -3.57
CA LEU A 35 1.70 -0.56 -3.41
C LEU A 35 1.52 0.65 -2.49
N ASP A 36 0.76 1.65 -2.94
CA ASP A 36 0.46 2.87 -2.19
C ASP A 36 -1.02 3.25 -2.35
N PRO A 37 -1.95 2.51 -1.70
CA PRO A 37 -3.38 2.75 -1.81
C PRO A 37 -3.78 4.05 -1.08
N PRO A 38 -4.99 4.58 -1.33
CA PRO A 38 -5.59 5.56 -0.44
C PRO A 38 -5.67 5.02 1.00
N TYR A 39 -5.19 5.80 1.97
CA TYR A 39 -5.14 5.38 3.37
C TYR A 39 -6.51 5.51 4.04
N PRO A 40 -6.86 4.59 4.95
CA PRO A 40 -8.03 4.79 5.78
C PRO A 40 -7.84 6.03 6.69
N PRO A 41 -8.93 6.70 7.06
CA PRO A 41 -8.89 7.81 8.00
C PRO A 41 -8.27 7.42 9.34
N LEU A 42 -7.45 8.30 9.91
CA LEU A 42 -6.68 8.04 11.14
C LEU A 42 -7.54 8.03 12.42
N SER A 43 -8.82 8.40 12.34
CA SER A 43 -9.74 8.40 13.48
C SER A 43 -11.19 8.35 13.01
N ALA A 44 -12.07 7.70 13.78
CA ALA A 44 -13.51 7.65 13.51
C ALA A 44 -14.18 9.04 13.42
N SER A 45 -13.58 10.07 14.03
CA SER A 45 -14.08 11.46 13.93
C SER A 45 -13.71 12.18 12.63
N ALA A 46 -12.77 11.63 11.85
CA ALA A 46 -12.45 12.11 10.51
C ALA A 46 -13.41 11.53 9.45
N ASP A 47 -14.11 10.45 9.80
CA ASP A 47 -15.13 9.79 8.97
C ASP A 47 -16.38 10.66 8.78
N PHE A 48 -16.64 11.59 9.70
CA PHE A 48 -17.91 12.34 9.74
C PHE A 48 -18.07 13.41 8.64
N THR A 49 -17.12 13.55 7.71
CA THR A 49 -17.15 14.59 6.65
C THR A 49 -17.13 14.10 5.21
N SER A 50 -17.13 12.79 4.94
CA SER A 50 -17.06 12.29 3.56
C SER A 50 -18.04 11.14 3.32
N TYR A 51 -19.31 11.47 3.13
CA TYR A 51 -20.21 10.62 2.35
C TYR A 51 -19.97 10.96 0.88
N THR A 52 -18.95 10.34 0.29
CA THR A 52 -18.71 10.37 -1.15
C THR A 52 -18.56 8.94 -1.64
N ASP A 53 -19.45 8.51 -2.54
CA ASP A 53 -19.52 7.17 -3.17
C ASP A 53 -18.28 6.81 -4.06
N GLN A 54 -17.10 7.34 -3.73
CA GLN A 54 -15.83 7.21 -4.48
C GLN A 54 -14.62 6.92 -3.56
N ASP A 55 -14.82 6.78 -2.24
CA ASP A 55 -13.74 6.57 -1.28
C ASP A 55 -13.31 5.11 -1.21
N PHE A 56 -12.00 4.87 -1.11
CA PHE A 56 -11.42 3.53 -0.95
C PHE A 56 -11.93 2.90 0.35
N SER A 57 -12.79 1.91 0.20
CA SER A 57 -13.52 1.30 1.29
C SER A 57 -12.64 0.35 2.12
N TRP A 58 -13.17 -0.12 3.25
CA TRP A 58 -12.50 -1.19 3.99
C TRP A 58 -12.49 -2.49 3.18
N GLU A 59 -13.53 -2.75 2.40
CA GLU A 59 -13.62 -3.88 1.48
C GLU A 59 -12.50 -3.80 0.42
N ASP A 60 -12.18 -2.61 -0.08
CA ASP A 60 -11.04 -2.42 -0.99
C ASP A 60 -9.69 -2.70 -0.30
N GLN A 61 -9.54 -2.37 0.99
CA GLN A 61 -8.35 -2.76 1.78
C GLN A 61 -8.22 -4.28 1.88
N VAL A 62 -9.32 -4.98 2.09
CA VAL A 62 -9.36 -6.45 2.14
C VAL A 62 -9.03 -7.04 0.78
N SER A 63 -9.61 -6.54 -0.32
CA SER A 63 -9.25 -6.98 -1.67
C SER A 63 -7.78 -6.72 -2.01
N LEU A 64 -7.20 -5.62 -1.53
CA LEU A 64 -5.76 -5.36 -1.68
C LEU A 64 -4.90 -6.37 -0.90
N LYS A 65 -5.34 -6.81 0.28
CA LYS A 65 -4.68 -7.89 1.04
C LYS A 65 -4.69 -9.21 0.26
N GLU A 66 -5.80 -9.56 -0.39
CA GLU A 66 -5.88 -10.76 -1.24
C GLU A 66 -4.89 -10.70 -2.40
N VAL A 67 -4.69 -9.52 -2.97
CA VAL A 67 -3.67 -9.29 -4.02
C VAL A 67 -2.26 -9.48 -3.46
N CYS A 68 -1.95 -8.96 -2.27
CA CYS A 68 -0.66 -9.19 -1.62
C CYS A 68 -0.41 -10.69 -1.38
N ASP A 69 -1.45 -11.45 -1.01
CA ASP A 69 -1.37 -12.90 -0.82
C ASP A 69 -1.08 -13.64 -2.12
N GLN A 70 -1.69 -13.19 -3.23
CA GLN A 70 -1.42 -13.73 -4.55
C GLN A 70 0.01 -13.44 -5.00
N LEU A 71 0.51 -12.21 -4.80
CA LEU A 71 1.90 -11.85 -5.08
C LEU A 71 2.88 -12.72 -4.28
N ASN A 72 2.62 -12.89 -2.99
CA ASN A 72 3.44 -13.72 -2.11
C ASN A 72 3.45 -15.19 -2.56
N ALA A 73 2.28 -15.76 -2.88
CA ALA A 73 2.16 -17.14 -3.35
C ALA A 73 2.91 -17.41 -4.68
N ARG A 74 3.13 -16.37 -5.49
CA ARG A 74 3.87 -16.43 -6.75
C ARG A 74 5.38 -16.25 -6.60
N GLY A 75 5.86 -15.94 -5.41
CA GLY A 75 7.27 -15.60 -5.19
C GLY A 75 7.66 -14.21 -5.69
N ALA A 76 6.68 -13.32 -5.91
CA ALA A 76 6.95 -11.90 -6.12
C ALA A 76 7.20 -11.21 -4.77
N LEU A 77 8.06 -10.21 -4.77
CA LEU A 77 8.32 -9.36 -3.62
C LEU A 77 7.35 -8.18 -3.64
N PHE A 78 6.85 -7.78 -2.48
CA PHE A 78 6.07 -6.54 -2.38
C PHE A 78 6.45 -5.69 -1.18
N LEU A 79 6.23 -4.38 -1.34
CA LEU A 79 6.25 -3.39 -0.28
C LEU A 79 4.98 -2.55 -0.38
N LEU A 80 4.18 -2.54 0.68
CA LEU A 80 2.96 -1.77 0.81
C LEU A 80 3.14 -0.67 1.85
N SER A 81 2.87 0.59 1.49
CA SER A 81 2.72 1.69 2.43
C SER A 81 1.26 1.85 2.83
N ASN A 82 0.99 2.01 4.14
CA ASN A 82 -0.38 2.20 4.64
C ASN A 82 -0.42 2.98 5.97
N ALA A 83 -1.62 3.34 6.43
CA ALA A 83 -1.81 4.03 7.71
C ALA A 83 -1.38 3.15 8.90
N GLY A 84 -0.69 3.76 9.86
CA GLY A 84 -0.29 3.13 11.12
C GLY A 84 -1.41 3.00 12.14
N ILE A 85 -2.50 2.30 11.77
CA ILE A 85 -3.67 2.06 12.64
C ILE A 85 -3.84 0.57 12.95
N GLY A 86 -4.48 0.26 14.08
CA GLY A 86 -4.65 -1.12 14.56
C GLY A 86 -5.29 -2.07 13.54
N SER A 87 -6.35 -1.63 12.87
CA SER A 87 -7.06 -2.46 11.87
C SER A 87 -6.17 -2.85 10.69
N ILE A 88 -5.28 -1.96 10.22
CA ILE A 88 -4.31 -2.29 9.17
C ILE A 88 -3.25 -3.27 9.70
N ARG A 89 -2.76 -3.09 10.94
CA ARG A 89 -1.82 -4.05 11.55
C ARG A 89 -2.42 -5.45 11.64
N GLU A 90 -3.68 -5.54 12.05
CA GLU A 90 -4.43 -6.81 12.13
C GLU A 90 -4.63 -7.43 10.74
N LEU A 91 -5.06 -6.64 9.75
CA LEU A 91 -5.29 -7.13 8.39
C LEU A 91 -4.03 -7.74 7.75
N TYR A 92 -2.84 -7.23 8.08
CA TYR A 92 -1.57 -7.65 7.50
C TYR A 92 -0.65 -8.40 8.48
N GLU A 93 -1.19 -8.98 9.57
CA GLU A 93 -0.39 -9.63 10.64
C GLU A 93 0.50 -10.80 10.17
N GLY A 94 0.19 -11.39 9.00
CA GLY A 94 0.99 -12.44 8.38
C GLY A 94 2.26 -11.96 7.66
N TYR A 95 2.53 -10.66 7.64
CA TYR A 95 3.66 -10.03 6.97
C TYR A 95 4.57 -9.26 7.94
N SER A 96 5.78 -8.92 7.48
CA SER A 96 6.66 -8.03 8.24
C SER A 96 6.13 -6.61 8.18
N ILE A 97 5.98 -5.96 9.35
CA ILE A 97 5.45 -4.60 9.48
C ILE A 97 6.48 -3.72 10.17
N ASP A 98 7.01 -2.74 9.44
CA ASP A 98 7.89 -1.70 9.96
C ASP A 98 7.08 -0.41 10.18
N GLU A 99 7.16 0.19 11.37
CA GLU A 99 6.46 1.44 11.70
C GLU A 99 7.40 2.64 11.51
N VAL A 100 6.97 3.58 10.68
CA VAL A 100 7.72 4.80 10.35
C VAL A 100 6.97 6.02 10.88
N SER A 101 7.69 6.84 11.65
CA SER A 101 7.15 8.13 12.12
C SER A 101 7.24 9.17 11.00
N ALA A 102 6.10 9.47 10.38
CA ALA A 102 6.00 10.53 9.38
C ALA A 102 5.67 11.88 10.05
N LYS A 103 6.61 12.83 9.98
CA LYS A 103 6.32 14.23 10.33
C LYS A 103 5.57 14.86 9.16
N ARG A 104 4.23 14.86 9.17
CA ARG A 104 3.45 15.63 8.19
C ARG A 104 3.79 17.12 8.32
N ALA A 105 4.53 17.67 7.35
CA ALA A 105 4.96 19.07 7.33
C ALA A 105 3.87 20.06 6.90
N ILE A 106 2.59 19.65 6.83
CA ILE A 106 1.52 20.48 6.27
C ILE A 106 0.38 20.62 7.29
N ASN A 107 0.45 21.66 8.12
CA ASN A 107 -0.74 22.38 8.64
C ASN A 107 -0.34 23.70 9.33
N SER A 108 -1.06 24.79 9.03
CA SER A 108 -0.82 26.14 9.59
C SER A 108 -1.42 26.38 10.99
N LYS A 109 -1.91 25.34 11.66
CA LYS A 109 -2.50 25.42 13.02
C LYS A 109 -1.73 24.51 13.99
N GLY A 110 -0.96 25.13 14.88
CA GLY A 110 0.04 24.47 15.74
C GLY A 110 -0.48 23.56 16.88
N GLY A 111 -1.78 23.30 16.98
CA GLY A 111 -2.41 22.68 18.16
C GLY A 111 -2.67 21.17 18.12
N LYS A 112 -2.51 20.49 16.98
CA LYS A 112 -2.73 19.03 16.84
C LYS A 112 -1.49 18.32 16.28
N ARG A 113 -0.33 18.55 16.89
CA ARG A 113 0.91 17.83 16.58
C ARG A 113 0.87 16.43 17.19
N GLY A 114 0.20 15.50 16.53
CA GLY A 114 0.43 14.06 16.72
C GLY A 114 1.39 13.59 15.64
N ALA A 115 2.40 12.78 15.98
CA ALA A 115 3.13 12.04 14.96
C ALA A 115 2.12 11.17 14.21
N VAL A 116 2.12 11.24 12.88
CA VAL A 116 1.36 10.27 12.07
C VAL A 116 2.29 9.10 11.88
N HIS A 117 1.80 7.91 12.22
CA HIS A 117 2.52 6.67 12.04
C HIS A 117 2.08 6.05 10.72
N GLU A 118 3.03 5.58 9.94
CA GLU A 118 2.80 4.85 8.70
C GLU A 118 3.41 3.45 8.84
N PHE A 119 2.78 2.46 8.22
CA PHE A 119 3.30 1.11 8.14
C PHE A 119 3.91 0.86 6.77
N LEU A 120 5.07 0.21 6.78
CA LEU A 120 5.68 -0.43 5.64
C LEU A 120 5.52 -1.94 5.82
N ILE A 121 4.73 -2.56 4.95
CA ILE A 121 4.32 -3.96 5.04
C ILE A 121 4.99 -4.74 3.90
N ARG A 122 5.70 -5.83 4.20
CA ARG A 122 6.52 -6.57 3.21
C ARG A 122 6.58 -8.08 3.46
N ASN A 123 6.87 -8.83 2.41
CA ASN A 123 7.01 -10.30 2.45
C ASN A 123 8.46 -10.82 2.34
N PHE A 124 9.46 -9.96 2.56
CA PHE A 124 10.89 -10.27 2.55
C PHE A 124 11.60 -9.71 3.79
#